data_AF-A0A2T0BLI2-F1
#
_entry.id   AF-A0A2T0BLI2-F1
#
_cell.length_a   1.000
_cell.length_b   1.000
_cell.length_c   1.000
_cell.angle_alpha   90.00
_cell.angle_beta   90.00
_cell.angle_gamma   90.00
#
_symmetry.space_group_name_H-M   'P 1'
#
loop_
_entity.id
_entity.type
_entity.pdbx_description
1 polymer ?
#
loop_
_entity_poly.entity_id
_entity_poly.type
_entity_poly.pdbx_seq_one_letter_code
_entity_poly.pdbx_strand_id
1 'polypeptide(L)' 'MANIKVKALVNLKYGSTIAKIGNIFEVRQEDAKALVQKKLVEELPQQITTTTEAPKQTTKAKK' A
#
# COMPACT_ATOMS: atom_id res chain seq x y z
N MET A 1 7.96 10.11 -6.17
CA MET A 1 7.22 10.12 -4.89
C MET A 1 6.35 8.87 -4.88
N ALA A 2 6.48 8.00 -3.87
CA ALA A 2 5.73 6.74 -3.83
C ALA A 2 4.37 6.94 -3.13
N ASN A 3 3.30 6.47 -3.78
CA ASN A 3 1.95 6.45 -3.23
C ASN A 3 1.61 5.02 -2.79
N ILE A 4 1.04 4.89 -1.59
CA ILE A 4 0.60 3.60 -1.06
C ILE A 4 -0.92 3.59 -0.86
N LYS A 5 -1.50 2.40 -0.99
CA LYS A 5 -2.92 2.17 -0.70
C LYS A 5 -3.07 1.94 0.79
N VAL A 6 -3.96 2.69 1.42
CA VAL A 6 -4.31 2.53 2.83
C VAL A 6 -5.81 2.36 2.98
N LYS A 7 -6.21 1.67 4.03
CA LYS A 7 -7.61 1.51 4.41
C LYS A 7 -7.92 2.48 5.56
N ALA A 8 -8.92 3.34 5.41
CA ALA A 8 -9.36 4.20 6.49
C ALA A 8 -9.95 3.36 7.64
N LEU A 9 -9.41 3.54 8.85
CA LEU A 9 -9.98 2.97 10.08
C LEU A 9 -10.94 3.93 10.77
N VAL A 10 -10.95 5.21 10.36
CA VAL A 10 -11.87 6.23 10.83
C VAL A 10 -12.38 7.06 9.66
N ASN A 11 -13.46 7.80 9.86
CA ASN A 11 -13.87 8.82 8.89
C ASN A 11 -12.89 9.99 8.95
N LEU A 12 -12.13 10.18 7.89
CA LEU A 12 -11.15 11.26 7.79
C LEU A 12 -11.23 11.93 6.42
N LYS A 13 -10.89 13.22 6.39
CA LYS A 13 -10.74 13.95 5.14
C LYS A 13 -9.25 14.10 4.82
N TYR A 14 -8.86 13.62 3.64
CA TYR A 14 -7.50 13.71 3.12
C TYR A 14 -7.51 14.55 1.84
N GLY A 15 -7.02 15.78 1.94
CA GLY A 15 -7.14 16.78 0.87
C GLY A 15 -8.60 17.03 0.50
N SER A 16 -8.94 16.84 -0.78
CA SER A 16 -10.32 16.95 -1.27
C SER A 16 -11.14 15.67 -1.07
N THR A 17 -10.51 14.55 -0.72
CA THR A 17 -11.15 13.24 -0.63
C THR A 17 -11.67 12.98 0.78
N ILE A 18 -12.95 12.62 0.90
CA ILE A 18 -13.55 12.20 2.16
C ILE A 18 -13.49 10.67 2.22
N ALA A 19 -12.56 10.14 3.00
CA ALA A 19 -12.44 8.70 3.24
C ALA A 19 -13.32 8.31 4.42
N LYS A 20 -14.31 7.45 4.16
CA LYS A 20 -15.10 6.81 5.23
C LYS A 20 -14.35 5.59 5.78
N ILE A 21 -14.71 5.17 6.98
CA ILE A 21 -14.21 3.92 7.57
C ILE A 21 -14.42 2.75 6.61
N GLY A 22 -13.39 1.92 6.45
CA GLY A 22 -13.34 0.81 5.50
C GLY A 22 -13.02 1.20 4.06
N ASN A 23 -13.01 2.49 3.72
CA ASN A 23 -12.67 2.94 2.36
C ASN A 23 -11.17 2.81 2.09
N ILE A 24 -10.81 2.42 0.87
CA ILE A 24 -9.42 2.28 0.45
C ILE A 24 -9.06 3.47 -0.43
N PHE A 25 -7.97 4.17 -0.10
CA PHE A 25 -7.53 5.34 -0.84
C PHE A 25 -6.00 5.42 -0.90
N GLU A 26 -5.49 6.20 -1.85
CA GLU A 26 -4.06 6.34 -2.10
C GLU A 26 -3.53 7.61 -1.44
N VAL A 27 -2.52 7.43 -0.58
CA VAL A 27 -1.84 8.50 0.14
C VAL A 27 -0.35 8.41 -0.15
N ARG A 28 0.38 9.50 0.12
CA ARG A 28 1.85 9.45 0.05
C ARG A 28 2.37 8.59 1.19
N GLN A 29 3.45 7.85 0.95
CA GLN A 29 4.05 6.99 1.97
C GLN A 29 4.45 7.76 3.25
N GLU A 30 4.90 9.01 3.11
CA GLU A 30 5.25 9.87 4.25
C GLU A 30 4.03 10.19 5.12
N ASP A 31 2.92 10.60 4.49
CA ASP A 31 1.64 10.86 5.17
C ASP A 31 1.04 9.58 5.76
N ALA A 32 1.11 8.46 5.02
CA ALA A 32 0.59 7.18 5.45
C ALA A 32 1.22 6.73 6.77
N LYS A 33 2.55 6.84 6.90
CA LYS A 33 3.26 6.46 8.11
C LYS A 33 2.78 7.27 9.33
N ALA A 34 2.53 8.57 9.14
CA ALA A 34 1.99 9.43 10.20
C ALA A 34 0.53 9.06 10.55
N LEU A 35 -0.29 8.72 9.55
CA LEU A 35 -1.68 8.31 9.74
C LEU A 35 -1.78 6.93 10.42
N VAL A 36 -0.89 5.99 10.11
CA VAL A 36 -0.79 4.66 10.73
C VAL A 36 -0.33 4.77 12.18
N GLN A 37 0.68 5.59 12.46
CA GLN A 37 1.10 5.87 13.85
C GLN A 37 -0.04 6.43 14.70
N LYS A 38 -0.92 7.24 14.09
CA LYS A 38 -2.12 7.78 14.74
C LYS A 38 -3.31 6.80 14.74
N LYS A 39 -3.15 5.58 14.22
CA LYS A 39 -4.22 4.57 14.05
C LYS A 39 -5.45 5.08 13.28
N LEU A 40 -5.26 6.00 12.34
CA LEU A 40 -6.35 6.55 11.51
C LEU A 40 -6.55 5.73 10.23
N VAL A 41 -5.49 5.09 9.76
CA VAL A 41 -5.48 4.24 8.57
C VAL A 41 -4.67 2.98 8.83
N GLU A 42 -4.94 1.94 8.05
CA GLU A 42 -4.22 0.69 8.00
C GLU A 42 -3.48 0.59 6.67
N GLU A 43 -2.16 0.39 6.71
CA GLU A 43 -1.36 0.12 5.53
C GLU A 43 -1.80 -1.21 4.93
N LEU A 44 -2.38 -1.16 3.72
CA LEU A 44 -2.60 -2.37 2.96
C LEU A 44 -1.27 -2.76 2.33
N PRO A 45 -0.82 -4.02 2.49
CA PRO A 45 0.33 -4.49 1.75
C PRO A 45 -0.02 -4.37 0.27
N GLN A 46 0.50 -3.35 -0.40
CA GLN A 46 0.67 -3.43 -1.84
C GLN A 46 1.49 -4.71 -2.04
N GLN A 47 0.98 -5.64 -2.83
CA GLN A 47 1.80 -6.72 -3.37
C GLN A 47 2.87 -6.05 -4.22
N ILE A 48 3.90 -5.56 -3.55
CA ILE A 48 5.22 -5.41 -4.11
C ILE A 48 5.61 -6.84 -4.46
N THR A 49 5.41 -7.22 -5.73
CA THR A 49 6.36 -8.09 -6.41
C THR A 49 7.71 -7.38 -6.35
N THR A 50 8.30 -7.34 -5.15
CA THR A 50 9.72 -7.17 -5.00
C THR A 50 10.26 -8.43 -5.60
N THR A 51 10.61 -8.36 -6.88
CA THR A 51 11.72 -9.13 -7.43
C THR A 51 12.92 -8.83 -6.55
N THR A 52 12.95 -9.44 -5.38
CA THR A 52 14.20 -9.76 -4.71
C THR A 52 14.78 -10.81 -5.63
N GLU A 53 15.74 -10.40 -6.45
CA GLU A 53 16.57 -11.29 -7.23
C GLU A 53 17.17 -12.35 -6.28
N ALA A 54 16.50 -13.50 -6.20
CA ALA A 54 17.16 -14.75 -5.94
C ALA A 54 17.27 -15.44 -7.31
N PRO A 55 18.45 -15.57 -7.91
CA PRO A 55 18.58 -16.29 -9.17
C PRO A 55 18.36 -17.78 -8.88
N LYS A 56 17.11 -18.23 -9.01
CA LYS A 56 16.79 -19.65 -9.15
C LYS A 56 16.04 -19.89 -10.46
N GLN A 57 16.83 -20.41 -11.40
CA GLN A 57 16.49 -21.59 -12.21
C GLN A 57 15.41 -21.43 -13.28
N THR A 58 15.81 -21.56 -14.55
CA THR A 58 14.93 -22.07 -15.61
C THR A 58 15.49 -23.39 -16.16
N THR A 59 14.77 -24.45 -15.86
CA THR A 59 14.85 -25.78 -16.44
C THR A 59 14.29 -25.82 -17.88
N LYS A 60 14.98 -26.57 -18.75
CA LYS A 60 14.49 -27.39 -19.88
C LYS A 60 13.33 -26.86 -20.74
N ALA A 61 13.61 -26.59 -22.01
CA ALA A 61 12.64 -26.67 -23.10
C ALA A 61 13.01 -27.84 -24.02
N LYS A 62 12.12 -28.83 -24.08
CA LYS A 62 12.13 -29.98 -24.99
C LYS A 62 11.25 -29.61 -26.19
N LYS A 63 11.77 -29.73 -27.41
CA LYS A 63 10.99 -30.02 -28.61
C LYS A 63 11.81 -30.93 -29.51
#